data_AF-A0A935CFZ4-F1
#
_entry.id   AF-A0A935CFZ4-F1
#
_cell.length_a   1.000
_cell.length_b   1.000
_cell.length_c   1.000
_cell.angle_alpha   90.00
_cell.angle_beta   90.00
_cell.angle_gamma   90.00
#
_symmetry.space_group_name_H-M   'P 1'
#
loop_
_entity.id
_entity.type
_entity.pdbx_description
1 polymer ?
#
loop_
_entity_poly.entity_id
_entity_poly.type
_entity_poly.pdbx_seq_one_letter_code
_entity_poly.pdbx_strand_id
1 'polypeptide(L)'
;MPTNRPRHLITETDEVAAALDAASRRWPAAAASRSRLMVNLVLEGHQRLREADESILEQRLEAILETQGSLAGCFPQGYLEALREDWPA
;
A
#
# COMPACT_ATOMS: atom_id res chain seq x y z
N MET A 1 23.77 10.30 -22.87
CA MET A 1 23.64 9.92 -21.44
C MET A 1 22.81 8.64 -21.36
N PRO A 2 23.43 7.45 -21.29
CA PRO A 2 22.69 6.25 -20.95
C PRO A 2 22.30 6.32 -19.47
N THR A 3 21.00 6.32 -19.18
CA THR A 3 20.50 6.20 -17.81
C THR A 3 20.57 4.73 -17.40
N ASN A 4 21.08 4.41 -16.20
CA ASN A 4 21.11 3.04 -15.65
C ASN A 4 19.71 2.43 -15.42
N ARG A 5 18.64 3.18 -15.67
CA ARG A 5 17.25 2.72 -15.49
C ARG A 5 16.70 2.17 -16.82
N PRO A 6 15.94 1.05 -16.77
CA PRO A 6 15.31 0.50 -17.96
C PRO A 6 14.30 1.50 -18.55
N ARG A 7 14.16 1.47 -19.88
CA ARG A 7 13.10 2.22 -20.58
C ARG A 7 11.85 1.34 -20.64
N HIS A 8 10.71 1.91 -20.27
CA HIS A 8 9.42 1.25 -20.42
C HIS A 8 8.75 1.76 -21.70
N LEU A 9 8.62 0.90 -22.70
CA LEU A 9 7.75 1.16 -23.85
C LEU A 9 6.34 0.72 -23.48
N ILE A 10 5.36 1.58 -23.73
CA ILE A 10 3.95 1.31 -23.48
C ILE A 10 3.21 1.66 -24.76
N THR A 11 2.38 0.73 -25.23
CA THR A 11 1.42 1.00 -26.29
C THR A 11 0.22 1.70 -25.67
N GLU A 12 -0.15 2.84 -26.23
CA GLU A 12 -1.32 3.58 -25.80
C GLU A 12 -2.58 2.90 -26.35
N THR A 13 -3.23 2.12 -25.50
CA THR A 13 -4.57 1.59 -25.77
C THR A 13 -5.62 2.66 -25.52
N ASP A 14 -6.86 2.41 -25.93
CA ASP A 14 -7.97 3.36 -25.70
C ASP A 14 -8.18 3.69 -24.21
N GLU A 15 -7.99 2.70 -23.33
CA GLU A 15 -8.06 2.89 -21.87
C GLU A 15 -6.94 3.80 -21.35
N VAL A 16 -5.70 3.56 -21.81
CA VAL A 16 -4.56 4.42 -21.47
C VAL A 16 -4.79 5.82 -22.01
N ALA A 17 -5.37 5.95 -23.20
CA ALA A 17 -5.65 7.23 -23.80
C ALA A 17 -6.65 8.04 -22.96
N ALA A 18 -7.76 7.42 -22.56
CA ALA A 18 -8.77 8.03 -21.70
C ALA A 18 -8.19 8.43 -20.33
N ALA A 19 -7.32 7.58 -19.74
CA ALA A 19 -6.66 7.88 -18.48
C ALA A 19 -5.73 9.10 -18.59
N LEU A 20 -4.96 9.21 -19.68
CA LEU A 20 -4.10 10.36 -19.94
C LEU A 20 -4.90 11.63 -20.21
N ASP A 21 -6.04 11.52 -20.90
CA ASP A 21 -6.91 12.68 -21.12
C ASP A 21 -7.54 13.17 -19.81
N ALA A 22 -7.88 12.26 -18.90
CA ALA A 22 -8.29 12.61 -17.54
C ALA A 22 -7.15 13.26 -16.74
N ALA A 23 -5.95 12.70 -16.83
CA ALA A 23 -4.75 13.26 -16.22
C ALA A 23 -4.45 14.68 -16.73
N SER A 24 -4.69 14.96 -18.01
CA SER A 24 -4.44 16.29 -18.58
C SER A 24 -5.27 17.39 -17.91
N ARG A 25 -6.50 17.07 -17.48
CA ARG A 25 -7.37 17.99 -16.72
C ARG A 25 -6.87 18.23 -15.31
N ARG A 26 -6.29 17.18 -14.68
CA ARG A 26 -5.69 17.23 -13.34
C ARG A 26 -4.35 17.99 -13.34
N TRP A 27 -3.54 17.84 -14.38
CA TRP A 27 -2.24 18.49 -14.54
C TRP A 27 -2.14 19.27 -15.87
N PRO A 28 -2.78 20.44 -15.97
CA PRO A 28 -2.79 21.23 -17.21
C PRO A 28 -1.39 21.62 -17.71
N ALA A 29 -0.46 21.88 -16.79
CA ALA A 29 0.93 22.22 -17.12
C ALA A 29 1.69 21.09 -17.84
N ALA A 30 1.23 19.84 -17.69
CA ALA A 30 1.79 18.67 -18.36
C ALA A 30 0.95 18.20 -19.56
N ALA A 31 -0.18 18.85 -19.86
CA ALA A 31 -1.14 18.40 -20.87
C ALA A 31 -0.53 18.19 -22.27
N ALA A 32 0.49 18.99 -22.63
CA ALA A 32 1.19 18.87 -23.92
C ALA A 32 2.10 17.64 -24.02
N SER A 33 2.30 16.88 -22.94
CA SER A 33 3.23 15.75 -22.89
C SER A 33 2.59 14.52 -22.24
N ARG A 34 2.14 13.59 -23.07
CA ARG A 34 1.56 12.31 -22.63
C ARG A 34 2.53 11.50 -21.75
N SER A 35 3.83 11.54 -22.06
CA SER A 35 4.85 10.90 -21.22
C SER A 35 4.99 11.53 -19.83
N ARG A 36 4.87 12.86 -19.69
CA ARG A 36 4.83 13.51 -18.37
C ARG A 36 3.57 13.16 -17.60
N LEU A 37 2.41 13.10 -18.27
CA LEU A 37 1.17 12.66 -17.66
C LEU A 37 1.25 11.20 -17.17
N MET A 38 1.86 10.32 -17.95
CA MET A 38 2.13 8.93 -17.56
C MET A 38 2.99 8.87 -16.28
N VAL A 39 4.06 9.65 -16.21
CA VAL A 39 4.90 9.73 -14.99
C VAL A 39 4.07 10.20 -13.79
N ASN A 40 3.26 11.25 -13.94
CA ASN A 40 2.42 11.75 -12.87
C ASN A 40 1.42 10.69 -12.38
N LEU A 41 0.77 9.97 -13.30
CA LEU A 41 -0.15 8.89 -12.97
C LEU A 41 0.53 7.75 -12.22
N VAL A 42 1.73 7.32 -12.64
CA VAL A 42 2.49 6.27 -11.95
C VAL A 42 2.84 6.69 -10.53
N LEU A 43 3.27 7.94 -10.33
CA LEU A 43 3.63 8.45 -9.02
C LEU A 43 2.40 8.65 -8.11
N GLU A 44 1.30 9.19 -8.63
CA GLU A 44 0.05 9.30 -7.86
C GLU A 44 -0.52 7.92 -7.51
N GLY A 45 -0.46 6.96 -8.44
CA GLY A 45 -0.85 5.57 -8.20
C GLY A 45 -0.01 4.91 -7.11
N HIS A 46 1.32 5.10 -7.13
CA HIS A 46 2.20 4.60 -6.08
C HIS A 46 1.83 5.18 -4.70
N GLN A 47 1.59 6.49 -4.62
CA GLN A 47 1.21 7.15 -3.37
C GLN A 47 -0.11 6.59 -2.81
N ARG A 48 -1.12 6.41 -3.67
CA ARG A 48 -2.42 5.84 -3.29
C ARG A 48 -2.30 4.40 -2.76
N LEU A 49 -1.46 3.58 -3.39
CA LEU A 49 -1.21 2.21 -2.93
C LEU A 49 -0.54 2.20 -1.56
N ARG A 50 0.45 3.08 -1.35
CA ARG A 50 1.10 3.22 -0.04
C ARG A 50 0.13 3.64 1.07
N GLU A 51 -0.72 4.61 0.80
CA GLU A 51 -1.73 5.08 1.75
C GLU A 51 -2.73 3.97 2.09
N ALA A 52 -3.13 3.15 1.10
CA ALA A 52 -4.00 2.00 1.34
C ALA A 52 -3.32 0.92 2.21
N ASP A 53 -2.04 0.62 1.95
CA ASP A 53 -1.27 -0.33 2.76
C ASP A 53 -1.09 0.15 4.21
N GLU A 54 -0.81 1.44 4.39
CA GLU A 54 -0.68 2.07 5.71
C GLU A 54 -2.01 2.02 6.47
N SER A 55 -3.13 2.31 5.81
CA SER A 55 -4.46 2.20 6.42
C SER A 55 -4.79 0.77 6.86
N ILE A 56 -4.42 -0.25 6.07
CA ILE A 56 -4.60 -1.66 6.47
C ILE A 56 -3.76 -1.98 7.70
N LEU A 57 -2.53 -1.47 7.78
CA LEU A 57 -1.66 -1.68 8.94
C LEU A 57 -2.25 -0.98 10.19
N GLU A 58 -2.72 0.25 10.05
CA GLU A 58 -3.36 1.00 11.14
C GLU A 58 -4.60 0.27 11.67
N GLN A 59 -5.50 -0.18 10.79
CA GLN A 59 -6.69 -0.95 11.18
C GLN A 59 -6.32 -2.23 11.94
N ARG A 60 -5.25 -2.93 11.52
CA ARG A 60 -4.76 -4.12 12.22
C ARG A 60 -4.22 -3.78 13.59
N LEU A 61 -3.43 -2.71 13.72
CA LEU A 61 -2.88 -2.26 15.00
C LEU A 61 -3.98 -1.82 15.95
N GLU A 62 -4.98 -1.09 15.47
CA GLU A 62 -6.15 -0.68 16.24
C GLU A 62 -6.89 -1.90 16.80
N ALA A 63 -7.20 -2.88 15.94
CA ALA A 63 -7.86 -4.12 16.38
C ALA A 63 -7.05 -4.89 17.44
N ILE A 64 -5.72 -4.93 17.32
CA ILE A 64 -4.84 -5.57 18.32
C ILE A 64 -4.91 -4.81 19.64
N LEU A 65 -4.81 -3.48 19.62
CA LEU A 65 -4.85 -2.64 20.82
C LEU A 65 -6.22 -2.72 21.52
N GLU A 66 -7.31 -2.73 20.75
CA GLU A 66 -8.67 -2.87 21.29
C GLU A 66 -8.90 -4.22 21.98
N THR A 67 -8.37 -5.30 21.39
CA THR A 67 -8.51 -6.66 21.97
C THR A 67 -7.46 -6.99 23.01
N GLN A 68 -6.42 -6.17 23.17
CA GLN A 68 -5.35 -6.40 24.12
C GLN A 68 -5.90 -6.46 25.56
N GLY A 69 -5.62 -7.56 26.25
CA GLY A 69 -6.06 -7.73 27.63
C GLY A 69 -7.57 -7.95 27.81
N SER A 70 -8.35 -8.06 26.73
CA SER A 70 -9.78 -8.41 26.80
C SER A 70 -10.05 -9.77 27.47
N LEU A 71 -9.06 -10.65 27.47
CA LEU A 71 -9.06 -11.95 28.16
C LEU A 71 -8.21 -11.97 29.45
N ALA A 72 -7.75 -10.80 29.92
CA ALA A 72 -7.00 -10.71 31.16
C ALA A 72 -7.93 -11.13 32.33
N GLY A 73 -7.57 -12.23 32.99
CA GLY A 73 -8.38 -12.84 34.05
C GLY A 73 -9.17 -14.08 33.64
N CYS A 74 -9.22 -14.43 32.35
CA CYS A 74 -9.78 -15.71 31.89
C CYS A 74 -8.82 -16.90 32.14
N PHE A 75 -7.53 -16.61 32.35
CA PHE A 75 -6.51 -17.61 32.56
C PHE A 75 -6.08 -17.64 34.03
N PRO A 76 -5.97 -18.83 34.64
CA PRO A 76 -5.50 -18.95 36.02
C PRO A 76 -4.03 -18.57 36.14
N GLN A 77 -3.61 -18.25 37.37
CA GLN A 77 -2.20 -17.99 37.67
C GLN A 77 -1.34 -19.21 37.32
N GLY A 78 -0.19 -19.00 36.67
CA GLY A 78 0.71 -20.08 36.26
C GLY A 78 0.31 -20.83 34.99
N TYR A 79 -0.78 -20.41 34.31
CA TYR A 79 -1.27 -21.07 33.10
C TYR A 79 -0.25 -21.12 31.96
N LEU A 80 0.50 -20.03 31.75
CA LEU A 80 1.51 -19.95 30.68
C LEU A 80 2.70 -20.87 30.95
N GLU A 81 3.11 -21.00 32.22
CA GLU A 81 4.19 -21.88 32.65
C GLU A 81 3.80 -23.34 32.42
N ALA A 82 2.61 -23.74 32.86
CA ALA A 82 2.09 -25.10 32.63
C ALA A 82 1.96 -25.44 31.14
N LEU A 83 1.50 -24.50 30.31
CA LEU A 83 1.38 -24.72 28.86
C LEU A 83 2.75 -24.92 28.17
N ARG A 84 3.80 -24.27 28.68
CA ARG A 84 5.16 -24.38 28.10
C ARG A 84 5.83 -25.70 28.45
N GLU A 85 5.47 -26.34 29.56
CA GLU A 85 5.99 -27.66 29.93
C GLU A 85 5.55 -28.76 28.95
N ASP A 86 4.40 -28.59 28.29
CA ASP A 86 3.85 -29.53 27.30
C ASP A 86 4.47 -29.40 25.90
N TRP A 87 5.28 -28.35 25.64
CA TRP A 87 5.90 -28.15 24.33
C TRP A 87 7.32 -28.73 24.30
N PRO A 88 7.66 -29.63 23.35
CA PRO A 88 9.03 -30.06 23.16
C PRO A 88 9.90 -28.88 22.68
N ALA A 89 11.15 -28.83 23.18
CA ALA A 89 12.14 -27.80 22.89
C ALA A 89 12.52 -27.69 21.40
#